data_AF-A0A4Z1FNU2-F1
#
_entry.id   AF-A0A4Z1FNU2-F1
#
_cell.length_a   1.000
_cell.length_b   1.000
_cell.length_c   1.000
_cell.angle_alpha   90.00
_cell.angle_beta   90.00
_cell.angle_gamma   90.00
#
_symmetry.space_group_name_H-M   'P 1'
#
loop_
_entity.id
_entity.type
_entity.pdbx_description
1 polymer ?
#
loop_
_entity_poly.entity_id
_entity_poly.type
_entity_poly.pdbx_seq_one_letter_code
_entity_poly.pdbx_strand_id
1 'polypeptide(L)'
;MPCKHEYLKESEARDLFKGKATRKDKILTVNHHKVSYLATLLVENASHQGSELTDIQREARHLRFDAEQEKYSVRLFAKELSKHNTTSESYLNLVKKFTTHYITIYDKLFFFGCLLATERMSYHVERREARTAMYEAVTIPICDRDDHVTHTRIEVYVEPQPGFTTEEQTRDWLGVLAHEVLHSFMLIFGCDGCDMSPEQAGPSGHGHGWQAAAYRIEIACDRLLSNNVSLGRWVSLSNDVENCGMPMPEERLLRKWKMIGPEPYEQTPEVPESARKTNNVAKKSSQPSSAKTQLPHRPTEKLGGDNDKREGTGKSDKRAPPKNGERGKEREKSEPPKSGERVPPKSGERGKEREKRVPTKSGERRKEREKPEPPKGAERATPRKDDRGERRDLPRSKQNEEIGSSRNTSRQDLTPDVKKESSRKPDTPKRRTLLG
;
A
#
# COMPACT_ATOMS: atom_id res chain seq x y z
N MET A 1 19.34 12.43 -22.49
CA MET A 1 18.23 12.80 -23.41
C MET A 1 17.04 13.26 -22.57
N PRO A 2 16.22 14.23 -22.99
CA PRO A 2 15.03 14.60 -22.22
C PRO A 2 14.08 13.39 -22.10
N CYS A 3 13.63 13.08 -20.89
CA CYS A 3 12.71 11.99 -20.63
C CYS A 3 11.39 12.22 -21.38
N LYS A 4 10.97 11.25 -22.19
CA LYS A 4 9.66 11.25 -22.85
C LYS A 4 8.64 10.64 -21.89
N HIS A 5 7.78 11.48 -21.36
CA HIS A 5 6.73 11.07 -20.43
C HIS A 5 5.44 10.79 -21.18
N GLU A 6 4.79 9.69 -20.83
CA GLU A 6 3.45 9.38 -21.28
C GLU A 6 2.42 9.82 -20.24
N TYR A 7 1.34 10.43 -20.71
CA TYR A 7 0.16 10.76 -19.92
C TYR A 7 -1.01 10.02 -20.53
N LEU A 8 -1.87 9.48 -19.67
CA LEU A 8 -3.07 8.79 -20.15
C LEU A 8 -4.00 9.83 -20.77
N LYS A 9 -4.66 9.43 -21.85
CA LYS A 9 -5.85 10.13 -22.32
C LYS A 9 -6.92 10.01 -21.25
N GLU A 10 -7.81 10.99 -21.18
CA GLU A 10 -8.92 10.98 -20.22
C GLU A 10 -9.78 9.69 -20.32
N SER A 11 -9.96 9.15 -21.52
CA SER A 11 -10.64 7.86 -21.71
C SER A 11 -9.90 6.68 -21.09
N GLU A 12 -8.57 6.65 -21.20
CA GLU A 12 -7.71 5.60 -20.64
C GLU A 12 -7.69 5.68 -19.11
N ALA A 13 -7.62 6.89 -18.55
CA ALA A 13 -7.78 7.11 -17.11
C ALA A 13 -9.15 6.63 -16.63
N ARG A 14 -10.24 7.00 -17.31
CA ARG A 14 -11.59 6.51 -16.98
C ARG A 14 -11.71 4.99 -17.06
N ASP A 15 -11.05 4.33 -18.01
CA ASP A 15 -11.05 2.88 -18.12
C ASP A 15 -10.25 2.19 -17.00
N LEU A 16 -9.15 2.82 -16.56
CA LEU A 16 -8.42 2.45 -15.36
C LEU A 16 -9.35 2.45 -14.13
N PHE A 17 -10.07 3.56 -13.94
CA PHE A 17 -11.02 3.71 -12.83
C PHE A 17 -12.25 2.80 -12.96
N LYS A 18 -12.64 2.35 -14.14
CA LYS A 18 -13.76 1.40 -14.28
C LYS A 18 -13.39 -0.04 -13.97
N GLY A 19 -12.12 -0.34 -13.69
CA GLY A 19 -11.65 -1.74 -13.57
C GLY A 19 -11.83 -2.53 -14.88
N LYS A 20 -12.09 -1.84 -15.99
CA LYS A 20 -12.22 -2.41 -17.35
C LYS A 20 -10.86 -2.65 -17.99
N ALA A 21 -9.79 -2.30 -17.28
CA ALA A 21 -8.42 -2.72 -17.54
C ALA A 21 -8.24 -4.23 -17.36
N THR A 22 -9.12 -5.05 -17.94
CA THR A 22 -8.98 -6.50 -17.89
C THR A 22 -7.83 -6.90 -18.80
N ARG A 23 -6.74 -7.35 -18.16
CA ARG A 23 -5.90 -8.46 -18.59
C ARG A 23 -5.57 -8.46 -20.10
N LYS A 24 -4.71 -7.55 -20.57
CA LYS A 24 -3.58 -7.90 -21.47
C LYS A 24 -2.84 -6.71 -22.04
N ASP A 25 -3.41 -5.51 -22.08
CA ASP A 25 -2.72 -4.39 -22.74
C ASP A 25 -2.97 -3.01 -22.09
N LYS A 26 -1.87 -2.44 -21.57
CA LYS A 26 -1.45 -1.04 -21.81
C LYS A 26 -2.27 0.12 -21.23
N ILE A 27 -2.76 0.05 -19.99
CA ILE A 27 -3.16 1.34 -19.39
C ILE A 27 -1.94 2.07 -18.82
N LEU A 28 -1.13 1.44 -17.97
CA LEU A 28 0.11 2.06 -17.51
C LEU A 28 1.30 1.41 -18.23
N THR A 29 2.05 2.24 -18.96
CA THR A 29 3.29 1.83 -19.60
C THR A 29 4.40 1.87 -18.55
N VAL A 30 5.18 0.79 -18.48
CA VAL A 30 6.28 0.62 -17.54
C VAL A 30 7.33 1.71 -17.74
N ASN A 31 7.81 2.32 -16.67
CA ASN A 31 8.90 3.31 -16.69
C ASN A 31 8.67 4.57 -17.57
N HIS A 32 7.42 4.91 -17.86
CA HIS A 32 7.09 6.01 -18.77
C HIS A 32 6.35 7.18 -18.12
N HIS A 33 5.96 7.08 -16.85
CA HIS A 33 5.12 8.09 -16.21
C HIS A 33 5.90 8.96 -15.23
N LYS A 34 5.59 10.24 -15.17
CA LYS A 34 6.09 11.07 -14.06
C LYS A 34 5.49 10.59 -12.74
N VAL A 35 6.31 10.48 -11.70
CA VAL A 35 5.86 10.07 -10.36
C VAL A 35 4.77 11.00 -9.82
N SER A 36 4.89 12.31 -10.04
CA SER A 36 3.85 13.31 -9.74
C SER A 36 2.50 13.04 -10.43
N TYR A 37 2.53 12.56 -11.68
CA TYR A 37 1.34 12.18 -12.42
C TYR A 37 0.73 10.90 -11.85
N LEU A 38 1.54 9.88 -11.60
CA LEU A 38 1.12 8.65 -10.92
C LEU A 38 0.50 8.94 -9.54
N ALA A 39 1.12 9.81 -8.75
CA ALA A 39 0.61 10.26 -7.47
C ALA A 39 -0.76 10.92 -7.60
N THR A 40 -0.98 11.72 -8.65
CA THR A 40 -2.28 12.32 -8.92
C THR A 40 -3.35 11.26 -9.17
N LEU A 41 -3.06 10.25 -9.99
CA LEU A 41 -3.97 9.12 -10.22
C LEU A 41 -4.28 8.35 -8.94
N LEU A 42 -3.27 8.08 -8.11
CA LEU A 42 -3.45 7.39 -6.82
C LEU A 42 -4.29 8.22 -5.84
N VAL A 43 -4.04 9.54 -5.76
CA VAL A 43 -4.81 10.46 -4.91
C VAL A 43 -6.27 10.51 -5.35
N GLU A 44 -6.54 10.58 -6.65
CA GLU A 44 -7.90 10.55 -7.21
C GLU A 44 -8.58 9.22 -6.90
N ASN A 45 -7.92 8.09 -7.19
CA ASN A 45 -8.47 6.75 -6.94
C ASN A 45 -8.80 6.54 -5.46
N ALA A 46 -7.86 6.86 -4.57
CA ALA A 46 -8.03 6.75 -3.14
C ALA A 46 -9.03 7.79 -2.58
N SER A 47 -9.46 8.79 -3.36
CA SER A 47 -10.45 9.76 -2.94
C SER A 47 -11.89 9.26 -3.00
N HIS A 48 -12.20 8.33 -3.91
CA HIS A 48 -13.57 7.86 -4.18
C HIS A 48 -14.32 7.40 -2.92
N GLN A 49 -15.62 7.74 -2.85
CA GLN A 49 -16.49 7.40 -1.71
C GLN A 49 -17.86 6.90 -2.16
N GLY A 50 -18.49 6.08 -1.32
CA GLY A 50 -19.89 5.67 -1.50
C GLY A 50 -20.15 5.08 -2.88
N SER A 51 -20.98 5.74 -3.68
CA SER A 51 -21.34 5.33 -5.04
C SER A 51 -20.22 5.54 -6.08
N GLU A 52 -19.22 6.37 -5.77
CA GLU A 52 -18.06 6.64 -6.64
C GLU A 52 -17.03 5.51 -6.61
N LEU A 53 -17.13 4.58 -5.64
CA LEU A 53 -16.22 3.44 -5.59
C LEU A 53 -16.31 2.62 -6.88
N THR A 54 -15.14 2.34 -7.41
CA THR A 54 -14.97 1.51 -8.60
C THR A 54 -15.40 0.07 -8.32
N ASP A 55 -15.69 -0.71 -9.37
CA ASP A 55 -16.07 -2.13 -9.19
C ASP A 55 -14.97 -2.92 -8.48
N ILE A 56 -13.70 -2.64 -8.81
CA ILE A 56 -12.55 -3.28 -8.17
C ILE A 56 -12.36 -2.83 -6.72
N GLN A 57 -12.68 -1.57 -6.39
CA GLN A 57 -12.66 -1.09 -5.01
C GLN A 57 -13.78 -1.70 -4.17
N ARG A 58 -14.98 -1.84 -4.73
CA ARG A 58 -16.08 -2.56 -4.10
C ARG A 58 -15.70 -4.01 -3.82
N GLU A 59 -15.14 -4.69 -4.80
CA GLU A 59 -14.62 -6.06 -4.65
C GLU A 59 -13.60 -6.14 -3.50
N ALA A 60 -12.61 -5.26 -3.48
CA ALA A 60 -11.58 -5.24 -2.43
C ALA A 60 -12.15 -4.97 -1.03
N ARG A 61 -13.15 -4.09 -0.93
CA ARG A 61 -13.87 -3.87 0.32
C ARG A 61 -14.59 -5.14 0.79
N HIS A 62 -15.21 -5.89 -0.13
CA HIS A 62 -15.81 -7.18 0.19
C HIS A 62 -14.77 -8.23 0.63
N LEU A 63 -13.56 -8.21 0.07
CA LEU A 63 -12.47 -9.10 0.52
C LEU A 63 -12.05 -8.86 1.97
N ARG A 64 -12.20 -7.63 2.49
CA ARG A 64 -11.96 -7.35 3.91
C ARG A 64 -13.08 -7.91 4.78
N PHE A 65 -14.32 -7.63 4.39
CA PHE A 65 -15.52 -8.05 5.10
C PHE A 65 -16.08 -9.31 4.45
N ASP A 66 -15.33 -10.41 4.48
CA ASP A 66 -15.92 -11.71 4.17
C ASP A 66 -17.16 -11.84 5.07
N ALA A 67 -18.35 -11.85 4.43
CA ALA A 67 -19.58 -11.22 4.94
C ALA A 67 -20.12 -11.84 6.23
N GLU A 68 -19.54 -12.97 6.64
CA GLU A 68 -19.98 -13.77 7.77
C GLU A 68 -18.91 -13.94 8.86
N GLN A 69 -17.64 -13.54 8.65
CA GLN A 69 -16.55 -14.00 9.53
C GLN A 69 -15.56 -12.94 10.05
N GLU A 70 -15.57 -11.70 9.55
CA GLU A 70 -14.58 -10.66 9.92
C GLU A 70 -13.12 -11.18 9.87
N LYS A 71 -12.85 -12.22 9.07
CA LYS A 71 -11.66 -13.08 9.18
C LYS A 71 -10.33 -12.33 9.05
N TYR A 72 -10.36 -11.17 8.42
CA TYR A 72 -9.20 -10.30 8.18
C TYR A 72 -9.26 -8.97 8.95
N SER A 73 -10.09 -8.91 9.99
CA SER A 73 -10.07 -7.87 11.01
C SER A 73 -8.71 -7.86 11.72
N VAL A 74 -8.09 -6.68 11.85
CA VAL A 74 -6.85 -6.48 12.61
C VAL A 74 -6.98 -7.02 14.03
N ARG A 75 -8.12 -6.75 14.68
CA ARG A 75 -8.39 -7.18 16.06
C ARG A 75 -8.49 -8.70 16.18
N LEU A 76 -9.22 -9.35 15.27
CA LEU A 76 -9.37 -10.81 15.30
C LEU A 76 -8.06 -11.51 14.96
N PHE A 77 -7.34 -10.99 13.96
CA PHE A 77 -6.01 -11.48 13.60
C PHE A 77 -5.03 -11.34 14.77
N ALA A 78 -4.95 -10.16 15.41
CA ALA A 78 -4.07 -9.94 16.54
C ALA A 78 -4.36 -10.90 17.72
N LYS A 79 -5.65 -11.14 18.01
CA LYS A 79 -6.07 -12.13 19.02
C LYS A 79 -5.68 -13.56 18.66
N GLU A 80 -5.73 -13.91 17.38
CA GLU A 80 -5.28 -15.22 16.93
C GLU A 80 -3.76 -15.32 17.04
N LEU A 81 -3.04 -14.33 16.50
CA LEU A 81 -1.59 -14.27 16.49
C LEU A 81 -0.98 -14.33 17.90
N SER A 82 -1.62 -13.70 18.89
CA SER A 82 -1.15 -13.73 20.29
C SER A 82 -1.17 -15.13 20.92
N LYS A 83 -1.83 -16.11 20.30
CA LYS A 83 -1.83 -17.52 20.75
C LYS A 83 -0.60 -18.29 20.27
N HIS A 84 0.15 -17.75 19.31
CA HIS A 84 1.30 -18.40 18.72
C HIS A 84 2.59 -17.92 19.38
N ASN A 85 3.56 -18.84 19.55
CA ASN A 85 4.91 -18.47 19.95
C ASN A 85 5.54 -17.63 18.84
N THR A 86 6.09 -16.46 19.17
CA THR A 86 6.66 -15.55 18.20
C THR A 86 7.80 -16.15 17.37
N THR A 87 8.49 -17.18 17.86
CA THR A 87 9.55 -17.90 17.14
C THR A 87 9.04 -19.09 16.31
N SER A 88 7.76 -19.45 16.42
CA SER A 88 7.24 -20.63 15.71
C SER A 88 7.00 -20.38 14.23
N GLU A 89 7.18 -21.41 13.41
CA GLU A 89 6.83 -21.36 11.99
C GLU A 89 5.33 -21.07 11.76
N SER A 90 4.47 -21.47 12.71
CA SER A 90 3.04 -21.15 12.65
C SER A 90 2.74 -19.65 12.80
N TYR A 91 3.50 -18.92 13.62
CA TYR A 91 3.39 -17.46 13.73
C TYR A 91 3.75 -16.78 12.41
N LEU A 92 4.88 -17.14 11.80
CA LEU A 92 5.33 -16.57 10.54
C LEU A 92 4.32 -16.85 9.41
N ASN A 93 3.83 -18.08 9.29
CA ASN A 93 2.83 -18.45 8.30
C ASN A 93 1.51 -17.71 8.48
N LEU A 94 1.11 -17.44 9.73
CA LEU A 94 -0.09 -16.67 10.03
C LEU A 94 0.07 -15.21 9.58
N VAL A 95 1.21 -14.57 9.89
CA VAL A 95 1.55 -13.22 9.40
C VAL A 95 1.60 -13.18 7.88
N LYS A 96 2.29 -14.13 7.24
CA LYS A 96 2.37 -14.25 5.79
C LYS A 96 0.99 -14.34 5.13
N LYS A 97 0.12 -15.19 5.65
CA LYS A 97 -1.24 -15.36 5.12
C LYS A 97 -2.06 -14.07 5.24
N PHE A 98 -1.97 -13.40 6.37
CA PHE A 98 -2.72 -12.17 6.64
C PHE A 98 -2.24 -11.00 5.77
N THR A 99 -0.93 -10.77 5.72
CA THR A 99 -0.32 -9.73 4.90
C THR A 99 -0.53 -9.97 3.41
N THR A 100 -0.38 -11.21 2.90
CA THR A 100 -0.70 -11.56 1.50
C THR A 100 -2.13 -11.20 1.13
N HIS A 101 -3.08 -11.40 2.05
CA HIS A 101 -4.47 -11.00 1.85
C HIS A 101 -4.62 -9.48 1.71
N TYR A 102 -3.95 -8.72 2.58
CA TYR A 102 -3.97 -7.27 2.52
C TYR A 102 -3.26 -6.68 1.30
N ILE A 103 -2.23 -7.33 0.75
CA ILE A 103 -1.64 -6.91 -0.54
C ILE A 103 -2.69 -6.95 -1.64
N THR A 104 -3.48 -8.02 -1.70
CA THR A 104 -4.55 -8.14 -2.70
C THR A 104 -5.59 -7.04 -2.52
N ILE A 105 -5.93 -6.70 -1.28
CA ILE A 105 -6.84 -5.59 -0.97
C ILE A 105 -6.23 -4.25 -1.40
N TYR A 106 -4.98 -3.97 -1.04
CA TYR A 106 -4.31 -2.71 -1.37
C TYR A 106 -4.13 -2.53 -2.87
N ASP A 107 -3.66 -3.56 -3.58
CA ASP A 107 -3.51 -3.54 -5.04
C ASP A 107 -4.83 -3.13 -5.70
N LYS A 108 -5.93 -3.78 -5.33
CA LYS A 108 -7.25 -3.48 -5.88
C LYS A 108 -7.81 -2.12 -5.44
N LEU A 109 -7.63 -1.73 -4.18
CA LEU A 109 -8.19 -0.49 -3.66
C LEU A 109 -7.49 0.76 -4.19
N PHE A 110 -6.16 0.72 -4.25
CA PHE A 110 -5.35 1.92 -4.45
C PHE A 110 -4.59 1.87 -5.76
N PHE A 111 -4.14 0.69 -6.19
CA PHE A 111 -3.24 0.49 -7.32
C PHE A 111 -3.91 -0.19 -8.52
N PHE A 112 -5.24 0.00 -8.65
CA PHE A 112 -6.02 -0.44 -9.80
C PHE A 112 -5.99 -1.96 -10.08
N GLY A 113 -5.53 -2.77 -9.12
CA GLY A 113 -5.34 -4.21 -9.26
C GLY A 113 -4.27 -4.59 -10.28
N CYS A 114 -3.38 -3.67 -10.66
CA CYS A 114 -2.46 -3.91 -11.77
C CYS A 114 -1.17 -4.59 -11.32
N LEU A 115 -0.75 -4.46 -10.06
CA LEU A 115 0.54 -5.00 -9.60
C LEU A 115 0.53 -6.53 -9.63
N LEU A 116 -0.50 -7.15 -9.05
CA LEU A 116 -0.61 -8.60 -9.02
C LEU A 116 -1.10 -9.16 -10.36
N ALA A 117 -2.01 -8.47 -11.04
CA ALA A 117 -2.56 -8.95 -12.31
C ALA A 117 -1.54 -8.96 -13.46
N THR A 118 -0.49 -8.14 -13.39
CA THR A 118 0.60 -8.12 -14.37
C THR A 118 1.80 -8.96 -13.94
N GLU A 119 1.73 -9.61 -12.78
CA GLU A 119 2.84 -10.39 -12.19
C GLU A 119 4.13 -9.58 -12.01
N ARG A 120 4.04 -8.24 -11.88
CA ARG A 120 5.19 -7.34 -11.74
C ARG A 120 5.62 -7.10 -10.30
N MET A 121 4.90 -7.67 -9.35
CA MET A 121 5.23 -7.57 -7.94
C MET A 121 5.20 -8.95 -7.30
N SER A 122 6.26 -9.31 -6.58
CA SER A 122 6.31 -10.49 -5.73
C SER A 122 6.44 -10.10 -4.26
N TYR A 123 6.02 -11.01 -3.38
CA TYR A 123 5.94 -10.75 -1.95
C TYR A 123 6.49 -11.91 -1.13
N HIS A 124 7.36 -11.57 -0.18
CA HIS A 124 8.01 -12.50 0.73
C HIS A 124 7.92 -12.00 2.17
N VAL A 125 7.77 -12.95 3.08
CA VAL A 125 7.73 -12.70 4.53
C VAL A 125 8.76 -13.60 5.16
N GLU A 126 9.70 -12.99 5.86
CA GLU A 126 10.81 -13.67 6.48
C GLU A 126 10.95 -13.24 7.94
N ARG A 127 11.67 -14.05 8.74
CA ARG A 127 12.04 -13.62 10.08
C ARG A 127 13.20 -12.67 9.96
N ARG A 128 13.19 -11.61 10.78
CA ARG A 128 14.38 -10.77 10.91
C ARG A 128 15.49 -11.60 11.55
N GLU A 129 16.53 -11.92 10.79
CA GLU A 129 17.75 -12.47 11.37
C GLU A 129 18.52 -11.35 12.07
N ALA A 130 19.13 -11.66 13.22
CA ALA A 130 19.70 -10.68 14.16
C ALA A 130 20.87 -9.82 13.61
N ARG A 131 21.21 -9.89 12.32
CA ARG A 131 22.42 -9.26 11.76
C ARG A 131 22.28 -8.55 10.42
N THR A 132 21.14 -8.62 9.73
CA THR A 132 21.12 -8.27 8.29
C THR A 132 20.11 -7.21 7.88
N ALA A 133 18.97 -7.06 8.54
CA ALA A 133 17.96 -6.08 8.12
C ALA A 133 17.93 -4.87 9.06
N MET A 134 18.39 -3.71 8.60
CA MET A 134 18.17 -2.42 9.29
C MET A 134 16.69 -1.98 9.24
N TYR A 135 15.93 -2.52 8.27
CA TYR A 135 14.57 -2.10 7.95
C TYR A 135 13.55 -3.20 8.28
N GLU A 136 12.29 -2.80 8.49
CA GLU A 136 11.17 -3.72 8.73
C GLU A 136 10.63 -4.34 7.45
N ALA A 137 10.80 -3.64 6.33
CA ALA A 137 10.56 -4.15 5.00
C ALA A 137 11.44 -3.42 3.99
N VAL A 138 11.48 -3.95 2.77
CA VAL A 138 12.17 -3.32 1.64
C VAL A 138 11.50 -3.70 0.33
N THR A 139 11.45 -2.74 -0.59
CA THR A 139 11.13 -2.97 -1.99
C THR A 139 12.42 -3.06 -2.81
N ILE A 140 12.64 -4.21 -3.42
CA ILE A 140 13.82 -4.50 -4.24
C ILE A 140 13.41 -4.41 -5.71
N PRO A 141 13.94 -3.44 -6.48
CA PRO A 141 13.73 -3.40 -7.93
C PRO A 141 14.49 -4.55 -8.60
N ILE A 142 13.85 -5.19 -9.57
CA ILE A 142 14.45 -6.18 -10.46
C ILE A 142 14.48 -5.57 -11.86
N CYS A 143 15.68 -5.20 -12.28
CA CYS A 143 15.91 -4.57 -13.57
C CYS A 143 16.16 -5.59 -14.70
N ASP A 144 15.83 -5.21 -15.93
CA ASP A 144 16.25 -5.94 -17.12
C ASP A 144 17.67 -5.55 -17.56
N ARG A 145 18.05 -5.88 -18.80
CA ARG A 145 19.39 -5.61 -19.34
C ARG A 145 19.65 -4.12 -19.61
N ASP A 146 18.58 -3.35 -19.75
CA ASP A 146 18.62 -1.92 -20.04
C ASP A 146 18.45 -1.09 -18.75
N ASP A 147 18.59 -1.74 -17.59
CA ASP A 147 18.43 -1.16 -16.25
C ASP A 147 17.01 -0.64 -15.96
N HIS A 148 16.03 -1.12 -16.71
CA HIS A 148 14.62 -0.77 -16.50
C HIS A 148 14.01 -1.68 -15.46
N VAL A 149 13.34 -1.10 -14.46
CA VAL A 149 12.57 -1.87 -13.48
C VAL A 149 11.44 -2.59 -14.18
N THR A 150 11.50 -3.93 -14.23
CA THR A 150 10.45 -4.75 -14.85
C THR A 150 9.54 -5.40 -13.82
N HIS A 151 10.09 -5.64 -12.63
CA HIS A 151 9.46 -6.34 -11.53
C HIS A 151 9.98 -5.79 -10.20
N THR A 152 9.19 -5.83 -9.14
CA THR A 152 9.64 -5.52 -7.78
C THR A 152 9.39 -6.68 -6.84
N ARG A 153 10.26 -6.83 -5.85
CA ARG A 153 10.11 -7.81 -4.77
C ARG A 153 9.99 -7.07 -3.45
N ILE A 154 8.86 -7.25 -2.78
CA ILE A 154 8.68 -6.76 -1.41
C ILE A 154 9.09 -7.87 -0.44
N GLU A 155 10.01 -7.55 0.46
CA GLU A 155 10.40 -8.40 1.58
C GLU A 155 9.96 -7.73 2.88
N VAL A 156 9.15 -8.43 3.69
CA VAL A 156 8.74 -7.98 5.03
C VAL A 156 9.43 -8.86 6.07
N TYR A 157 10.12 -8.22 7.01
CA TYR A 157 10.82 -8.88 8.10
C TYR A 157 9.99 -8.81 9.37
N VAL A 158 9.57 -9.98 9.84
CA VAL A 158 8.70 -10.10 11.00
C VAL A 158 9.53 -10.28 12.26
N GLU A 159 9.45 -9.29 13.15
CA GLU A 159 10.03 -9.32 14.49
C GLU A 159 9.03 -8.72 15.48
N PRO A 160 8.73 -9.39 16.62
CA PRO A 160 7.95 -8.80 17.70
C PRO A 160 8.64 -7.55 18.24
N GLN A 161 7.99 -6.39 18.17
CA GLN A 161 8.53 -5.16 18.75
C GLN A 161 8.18 -5.11 20.25
N PRO A 162 9.17 -5.06 21.16
CA PRO A 162 8.91 -4.93 22.59
C PRO A 162 8.17 -3.62 22.87
N GLY A 163 7.13 -3.69 23.72
CA GLY A 163 6.36 -2.50 24.15
C GLY A 163 5.12 -2.20 23.30
N PHE A 164 4.93 -2.88 22.18
CA PHE A 164 3.71 -2.78 21.38
C PHE A 164 2.76 -3.93 21.67
N THR A 165 1.46 -3.65 21.65
CA THR A 165 0.45 -4.71 21.63
C THR A 165 0.47 -5.44 20.27
N THR A 166 0.04 -6.69 20.23
CA THR A 166 -0.07 -7.45 18.97
C THR A 166 -0.97 -6.74 17.95
N GLU A 167 -1.97 -5.98 18.42
CA GLU A 167 -2.87 -5.21 17.56
C GLU A 167 -2.18 -3.98 16.95
N GLU A 168 -1.42 -3.22 17.74
CA GLU A 168 -0.61 -2.11 17.24
C GLU A 168 0.44 -2.61 16.24
N GLN A 169 1.17 -3.67 16.59
CA GLN A 169 2.15 -4.29 15.71
C GLN A 169 1.51 -4.77 14.38
N THR A 170 0.30 -5.34 14.44
CA THR A 170 -0.43 -5.73 13.22
C THR A 170 -0.73 -4.51 12.35
N ARG A 171 -1.15 -3.39 12.94
CA ARG A 171 -1.39 -2.15 12.19
C ARG A 171 -0.11 -1.61 11.58
N ASP A 172 0.99 -1.68 12.33
CA ASP A 172 2.31 -1.22 11.89
C ASP A 172 2.76 -1.99 10.65
N TRP A 173 2.67 -3.33 10.68
CA TRP A 173 2.94 -4.16 9.50
C TRP A 173 2.05 -3.84 8.31
N LEU A 174 0.77 -3.52 8.53
CA LEU A 174 -0.13 -3.10 7.45
C LEU A 174 0.24 -1.73 6.87
N GLY A 175 0.79 -0.84 7.69
CA GLY A 175 1.33 0.46 7.27
C GLY A 175 2.60 0.31 6.45
N VAL A 176 3.58 -0.44 6.96
CA VAL A 176 4.81 -0.82 6.26
C VAL A 176 4.50 -1.53 4.94
N LEU A 177 3.52 -2.44 4.94
CA LEU A 177 3.13 -3.13 3.71
C LEU A 177 2.55 -2.16 2.67
N ALA A 178 1.67 -1.24 3.08
CA ALA A 178 1.13 -0.23 2.17
C ALA A 178 2.22 0.71 1.63
N HIS A 179 3.21 1.04 2.47
CA HIS A 179 4.39 1.82 2.11
C HIS A 179 5.19 1.13 0.99
N GLU A 180 5.53 -0.15 1.16
CA GLU A 180 6.29 -0.90 0.15
C GLU A 180 5.50 -1.17 -1.15
N VAL A 181 4.19 -1.37 -1.06
CA VAL A 181 3.34 -1.51 -2.26
C VAL A 181 3.29 -0.19 -3.03
N LEU A 182 3.30 0.96 -2.33
CA LEU A 182 3.40 2.28 -2.97
C LEU A 182 4.73 2.45 -3.69
N HIS A 183 5.85 2.09 -3.06
CA HIS A 183 7.16 2.08 -3.73
C HIS A 183 7.16 1.18 -4.95
N SER A 184 6.62 -0.04 -4.83
CA SER A 184 6.52 -0.97 -5.96
C SER A 184 5.77 -0.36 -7.14
N PHE A 185 4.63 0.29 -6.89
CA PHE A 185 3.88 0.98 -7.95
C PHE A 185 4.68 2.10 -8.60
N MET A 186 5.34 2.95 -7.81
CA MET A 186 6.12 4.06 -8.33
C MET A 186 7.36 3.60 -9.09
N LEU A 187 8.04 2.53 -8.66
CA LEU A 187 9.20 1.97 -9.33
C LEU A 187 8.85 1.27 -10.65
N ILE A 188 7.70 0.56 -10.72
CA ILE A 188 7.31 -0.17 -11.93
C ILE A 188 6.80 0.78 -13.03
N PHE A 189 6.07 1.83 -12.67
CA PHE A 189 5.39 2.68 -13.65
C PHE A 189 6.03 4.07 -13.78
N GLY A 190 6.84 4.48 -12.80
CA GLY A 190 7.51 5.77 -12.76
C GLY A 190 8.75 5.80 -13.65
N CYS A 191 9.03 6.93 -14.26
CA CYS A 191 10.18 7.10 -15.13
C CYS A 191 11.49 7.10 -14.35
N ASP A 192 12.38 6.15 -14.66
CA ASP A 192 13.72 5.98 -14.07
C ASP A 192 14.56 7.26 -14.13
N GLY A 193 14.37 8.11 -15.15
CA GLY A 193 15.15 9.33 -15.34
C GLY A 193 14.60 10.57 -14.63
N CYS A 194 13.51 10.47 -13.88
CA CYS A 194 12.85 11.60 -13.22
C CYS A 194 12.61 11.39 -11.72
N ASP A 195 13.08 10.29 -11.16
CA ASP A 195 12.92 9.91 -9.75
C ASP A 195 13.58 10.91 -8.79
N MET A 196 14.79 11.39 -9.09
CA MET A 196 15.63 12.13 -8.14
C MET A 196 15.09 13.50 -7.69
N SER A 197 14.21 14.14 -8.47
CA SER A 197 13.71 15.47 -8.08
C SER A 197 12.73 15.38 -6.90
N PRO A 198 12.77 16.34 -5.96
CA PRO A 198 11.89 16.34 -4.78
C PRO A 198 10.40 16.33 -5.14
N GLU A 199 10.01 16.95 -6.26
CA GLU A 199 8.64 16.96 -6.75
C GLU A 199 8.15 15.59 -7.26
N GLN A 200 9.07 14.65 -7.48
CA GLN A 200 8.82 13.31 -8.00
C GLN A 200 9.02 12.28 -6.87
N ALA A 201 10.07 11.46 -6.92
CA ALA A 201 10.35 10.42 -5.94
C ALA A 201 11.38 10.86 -4.90
N GLY A 202 12.21 11.87 -5.15
CA GLY A 202 13.30 12.23 -4.24
C GLY A 202 14.38 11.14 -4.12
N PRO A 203 15.43 11.36 -3.31
CA PRO A 203 16.61 10.51 -3.30
C PRO A 203 16.38 9.06 -2.84
N SER A 204 15.41 8.81 -1.96
CA SER A 204 15.09 7.46 -1.48
C SER A 204 13.67 7.00 -1.81
N GLY A 205 12.97 7.74 -2.69
CA GLY A 205 11.61 7.40 -3.09
C GLY A 205 10.49 8.08 -2.29
N HIS A 206 10.80 8.97 -1.33
CA HIS A 206 9.80 9.64 -0.47
C HIS A 206 9.53 11.12 -0.76
N GLY A 207 9.70 11.54 -2.02
CA GLY A 207 9.43 12.89 -2.52
C GLY A 207 7.95 13.30 -2.48
N HIS A 208 7.62 14.50 -2.97
CA HIS A 208 6.30 15.11 -2.87
C HIS A 208 5.18 14.25 -3.47
N GLY A 209 5.44 13.57 -4.59
CA GLY A 209 4.49 12.65 -5.21
C GLY A 209 4.15 11.49 -4.27
N TRP A 210 5.17 10.89 -3.67
CA TRP A 210 5.01 9.83 -2.69
C TRP A 210 4.26 10.31 -1.44
N GLN A 211 4.64 11.46 -0.88
CA GLN A 211 3.98 12.03 0.31
C GLN A 211 2.49 12.31 0.09
N ALA A 212 2.14 12.84 -1.07
CA ALA A 212 0.75 13.13 -1.43
C ALA A 212 -0.08 11.84 -1.57
N ALA A 213 0.45 10.83 -2.25
CA ALA A 213 -0.20 9.55 -2.43
C ALA A 213 -0.35 8.81 -1.09
N ALA A 214 0.73 8.73 -0.31
CA ALA A 214 0.75 8.07 0.98
C ALA A 214 -0.29 8.67 1.94
N TYR A 215 -0.35 10.02 2.04
CA TYR A 215 -1.34 10.69 2.89
C TYR A 215 -2.78 10.33 2.50
N ARG A 216 -3.05 10.25 1.20
CA ARG A 216 -4.40 9.93 0.73
C ARG A 216 -4.75 8.46 0.95
N ILE A 217 -3.78 7.56 0.81
CA ILE A 217 -3.92 6.13 1.13
C ILE A 217 -4.20 5.94 2.62
N GLU A 218 -3.48 6.62 3.52
CA GLU A 218 -3.76 6.57 4.98
C GLU A 218 -5.21 6.93 5.30
N ILE A 219 -5.71 8.04 4.75
CA ILE A 219 -7.12 8.45 4.90
C ILE A 219 -8.07 7.39 4.35
N ALA A 220 -7.76 6.83 3.18
CA ALA A 220 -8.60 5.86 2.53
C ALA A 220 -8.61 4.51 3.28
N CYS A 221 -7.49 4.10 3.90
CA CYS A 221 -7.42 2.94 4.78
C CYS A 221 -8.30 3.10 6.02
N ASP A 222 -8.27 4.26 6.67
CA ASP A 222 -9.17 4.52 7.81
C ASP A 222 -10.65 4.47 7.37
N ARG A 223 -10.98 5.14 6.26
CA ARG A 223 -12.35 5.23 5.75
C ARG A 223 -12.91 3.91 5.20
N LEU A 224 -12.16 3.23 4.33
CA LEU A 224 -12.63 2.06 3.57
C LEU A 224 -12.32 0.74 4.29
N LEU A 225 -11.20 0.72 5.00
CA LEU A 225 -10.68 -0.43 5.69
C LEU A 225 -10.64 -0.24 7.19
N SER A 226 -11.32 0.75 7.81
CA SER A 226 -11.45 0.94 9.28
C SER A 226 -10.19 0.56 10.07
N ASN A 227 -9.04 0.86 9.47
CA ASN A 227 -7.72 0.46 9.90
C ASN A 227 -6.90 1.74 9.77
N ASN A 228 -6.64 2.37 10.91
CA ASN A 228 -5.74 3.51 10.97
C ASN A 228 -4.31 2.98 10.79
N VAL A 229 -3.79 3.05 9.56
CA VAL A 229 -2.42 2.68 9.22
C VAL A 229 -1.59 3.94 9.02
N SER A 230 -0.33 3.90 9.44
CA SER A 230 0.67 4.93 9.17
C SER A 230 1.62 4.40 8.13
N LEU A 231 1.83 5.13 7.03
CA LEU A 231 2.85 4.80 6.04
C LEU A 231 4.23 5.36 6.44
N GLY A 232 4.41 5.85 7.68
CA GLY A 232 5.70 6.35 8.16
C GLY A 232 6.12 7.68 7.54
N ARG A 233 5.18 8.43 6.95
CA ARG A 233 5.45 9.60 6.09
C ARG A 233 6.42 10.62 6.68
N TRP A 234 6.24 10.98 7.95
CA TRP A 234 7.10 11.95 8.64
C TRP A 234 8.52 11.42 8.80
N VAL A 235 8.67 10.16 9.22
CA VAL A 235 9.98 9.52 9.45
C VAL A 235 10.73 9.43 8.12
N SER A 236 10.07 8.99 7.06
CA SER A 236 10.65 8.92 5.71
C SER A 236 11.06 10.29 5.18
N LEU A 237 10.21 11.32 5.36
CA LEU A 237 10.53 12.68 4.95
C LEU A 237 11.74 13.24 5.71
N SER A 238 11.76 13.07 7.04
CA SER A 238 12.85 13.53 7.91
C SER A 238 14.16 12.90 7.46
N ASN A 239 14.16 11.58 7.23
CA ASN A 239 15.34 10.86 6.76
C ASN A 239 15.85 11.42 5.42
N ASP A 240 14.97 11.69 4.46
CA ASP A 240 15.39 12.22 3.15
C ASP A 240 15.96 13.63 3.23
N VAL A 241 15.40 14.45 4.10
CA VAL A 241 15.90 15.81 4.33
C VAL A 241 17.24 15.78 5.06
N GLU A 242 17.34 15.02 6.15
CA GLU A 242 18.50 15.02 7.05
C GLU A 242 19.67 14.21 6.48
N ASN A 243 19.40 13.06 5.87
CA ASN A 243 20.42 12.09 5.47
C ASN A 243 20.65 12.03 3.95
N CYS A 244 19.70 12.51 3.14
CA CYS A 244 19.80 12.44 1.67
C CYS A 244 19.86 13.80 0.97
N GLY A 245 19.86 14.90 1.74
CA GLY A 245 20.00 16.27 1.20
C GLY A 245 18.78 16.74 0.40
N MET A 246 17.61 16.12 0.59
CA MET A 246 16.37 16.61 -0.01
C MET A 246 16.00 17.97 0.63
N PRO A 247 15.63 19.00 -0.14
CA PRO A 247 15.13 20.23 0.45
C PRO A 247 13.83 19.96 1.22
N MET A 248 13.66 20.65 2.36
CA MET A 248 12.41 20.60 3.10
C MET A 248 11.24 21.07 2.20
N PRO A 249 10.13 20.33 2.09
CA PRO A 249 8.96 20.77 1.35
C PRO A 249 8.44 22.10 1.87
N GLU A 250 7.85 22.90 0.97
CA GLU A 250 7.20 24.14 1.35
C GLU A 250 6.14 23.90 2.44
N GLU A 251 6.01 24.84 3.37
CA GLU A 251 5.09 24.75 4.50
C GLU A 251 3.65 24.41 4.07
N ARG A 252 3.17 25.00 2.96
CA ARG A 252 1.84 24.73 2.40
C ARG A 252 1.63 23.25 2.07
N LEU A 253 2.67 22.53 1.62
CA LEU A 253 2.59 21.10 1.31
C LEU A 253 2.54 20.28 2.60
N LEU A 254 3.38 20.60 3.58
CA LEU A 254 3.37 19.95 4.90
C LEU A 254 2.00 20.09 5.58
N ARG A 255 1.36 21.26 5.50
CA ARG A 255 -0.01 21.50 5.98
C ARG A 255 -1.04 20.70 5.18
N LYS A 256 -0.94 20.69 3.84
CA LYS A 256 -1.82 19.90 2.97
C LYS A 256 -1.80 18.41 3.33
N TRP A 257 -0.64 17.89 3.70
CA TRP A 257 -0.44 16.49 4.11
C TRP A 257 -0.63 16.24 5.61
N LYS A 258 -1.11 17.23 6.37
CA LYS A 258 -1.32 17.20 7.83
C LYS A 258 -0.08 16.72 8.61
N MET A 259 1.12 17.05 8.13
CA MET A 259 2.37 16.77 8.85
C MET A 259 2.66 17.82 9.92
N ILE A 260 2.21 19.04 9.66
CA ILE A 260 2.23 20.14 10.63
C ILE A 260 0.79 20.60 10.87
N GLY A 261 0.56 21.35 11.95
CA GLY A 261 -0.76 21.80 12.36
C GLY A 261 -1.53 22.58 11.28
N PRO A 262 -2.81 22.93 11.52
CA PRO A 262 -3.53 23.82 10.60
C PRO A 262 -2.75 25.12 10.44
N GLU A 263 -2.91 25.76 9.28
CA GLU A 263 -2.38 27.11 9.06
C GLU A 263 -2.78 27.96 10.27
N PRO A 264 -1.82 28.59 10.98
CA PRO A 264 -2.18 29.52 12.04
C PRO A 264 -3.12 30.49 11.36
N TYR A 265 -4.38 30.50 11.82
CA TYR A 265 -5.40 31.39 11.27
C TYR A 265 -4.71 32.73 11.17
N GLU A 266 -4.47 33.22 9.94
CA GLU A 266 -3.91 34.54 9.77
C GLU A 266 -4.82 35.40 10.62
N GLN A 267 -4.31 35.89 11.76
CA GLN A 267 -5.07 36.75 12.62
C GLN A 267 -5.41 37.89 11.69
N THR A 268 -6.65 37.88 11.21
CA THR A 268 -7.16 38.90 10.30
C THR A 268 -6.82 40.17 11.05
N PRO A 269 -5.91 41.01 10.54
CA PRO A 269 -5.29 42.06 11.34
C PRO A 269 -6.43 42.75 12.04
N GLU A 270 -6.44 42.67 13.38
CA GLU A 270 -7.61 43.05 14.18
C GLU A 270 -8.07 44.37 13.62
N VAL A 271 -9.22 44.36 12.94
CA VAL A 271 -9.71 45.56 12.25
C VAL A 271 -9.74 46.62 13.35
N PRO A 272 -8.90 47.66 13.27
CA PRO A 272 -8.72 48.57 14.38
C PRO A 272 -10.10 49.03 14.82
N GLU A 273 -10.36 49.07 16.13
CA GLU A 273 -11.69 49.38 16.65
C GLU A 273 -12.21 50.75 16.13
N SER A 274 -11.29 51.62 15.69
CA SER A 274 -11.56 52.87 14.97
C SER A 274 -12.25 52.69 13.61
N ALA A 275 -12.02 51.59 12.90
CA ALA A 275 -12.68 51.26 11.63
C ALA A 275 -14.10 50.67 11.83
N ARG A 276 -14.50 50.33 13.06
CA ARG A 276 -15.88 49.88 13.37
C ARG A 276 -16.91 51.01 13.52
N LYS A 277 -16.53 52.30 13.39
CA LYS A 277 -17.35 53.43 13.88
C LYS A 277 -18.13 54.30 12.88
N THR A 278 -18.23 54.00 11.58
CA THR A 278 -18.84 54.99 10.63
C THR A 278 -20.13 54.61 9.90
N ASN A 279 -20.72 53.42 10.06
CA ASN A 279 -21.94 53.06 9.32
C ASN A 279 -23.25 53.24 10.10
N ASN A 280 -23.44 54.41 10.71
CA ASN A 280 -24.74 54.85 11.26
C ASN A 280 -25.38 55.97 10.43
N VAL A 281 -25.03 56.09 9.14
CA VAL A 281 -25.60 57.13 8.27
C VAL A 281 -26.64 56.54 7.31
N ALA A 282 -27.87 57.00 7.52
CA ALA A 282 -28.99 57.04 6.57
C ALA A 282 -29.66 55.72 6.18
N LYS A 283 -30.46 55.19 7.12
CA LYS A 283 -31.67 54.42 6.80
C LYS A 283 -32.74 55.39 6.25
N LYS A 284 -32.64 55.78 4.98
CA LYS A 284 -33.70 56.50 4.26
C LYS A 284 -34.25 55.64 3.13
N SER A 285 -35.45 55.11 3.38
CA SER A 285 -36.60 55.12 2.47
C SER A 285 -36.35 54.78 1.00
N SER A 286 -36.62 53.53 0.63
CA SER A 286 -37.24 53.22 -0.65
C SER A 286 -38.15 52.01 -0.52
N GLN A 287 -39.43 52.24 -0.80
CA GLN A 287 -40.53 51.27 -0.81
C GLN A 287 -40.27 50.07 -1.75
N PRO A 288 -40.88 48.91 -1.49
CA PRO A 288 -40.88 47.80 -2.43
C PRO A 288 -41.98 47.96 -3.49
N SER A 289 -41.58 47.97 -4.76
CA SER A 289 -42.48 47.80 -5.90
C SER A 289 -42.82 46.31 -6.06
N SER A 290 -44.12 46.01 -5.93
CA SER A 290 -44.73 44.71 -6.16
C SER A 290 -44.63 44.27 -7.62
N ALA A 291 -43.93 43.16 -7.87
CA ALA A 291 -44.09 42.37 -9.10
C ALA A 291 -44.20 40.90 -8.71
N LYS A 292 -45.39 40.37 -8.95
CA LYS A 292 -45.90 39.05 -8.58
C LYS A 292 -45.56 38.09 -9.71
N THR A 293 -44.50 37.30 -9.56
CA THR A 293 -44.22 36.17 -10.46
C THR A 293 -44.37 34.88 -9.66
N GLN A 294 -45.47 34.18 -9.91
CA GLN A 294 -45.73 32.84 -9.39
C GLN A 294 -44.77 31.84 -10.06
N LEU A 295 -44.05 31.08 -9.25
CA LEU A 295 -43.38 29.84 -9.67
C LEU A 295 -43.85 28.70 -8.75
N PRO A 296 -43.93 27.46 -9.27
CA PRO A 296 -44.65 26.37 -8.64
C PRO A 296 -43.90 25.74 -7.46
N HIS A 297 -44.70 25.26 -6.53
CA HIS A 297 -44.35 24.57 -5.29
C HIS A 297 -43.33 23.44 -5.46
N ARG A 298 -42.30 23.46 -4.61
CA ARG A 298 -41.44 22.32 -4.29
C ARG A 298 -41.84 21.78 -2.90
N PRO A 299 -42.02 20.46 -2.71
CA PRO A 299 -42.35 19.90 -1.40
C PRO A 299 -41.18 20.00 -0.44
N THR A 300 -41.46 20.47 0.77
CA THR A 300 -40.54 20.56 1.91
C THR A 300 -40.51 19.22 2.63
N GLU A 301 -39.36 18.56 2.65
CA GLU A 301 -39.10 17.48 3.61
C GLU A 301 -38.87 18.07 4.99
N LYS A 302 -39.59 17.52 5.96
CA LYS A 302 -39.53 17.87 7.38
C LYS A 302 -38.24 17.31 7.98
N LEU A 303 -37.33 18.19 8.41
CA LEU A 303 -36.36 17.87 9.45
C LEU A 303 -36.98 18.29 10.80
N GLY A 304 -37.58 17.32 11.48
CA GLY A 304 -37.65 17.34 12.95
C GLY A 304 -36.44 16.55 13.47
N GLY A 305 -35.89 16.82 14.64
CA GLY A 305 -36.22 17.78 15.67
C GLY A 305 -35.15 17.63 16.75
N ASP A 306 -34.87 18.73 17.43
CA ASP A 306 -34.09 18.78 18.65
C ASP A 306 -34.64 17.82 19.71
N ASN A 307 -33.73 17.20 20.47
CA ASN A 307 -33.83 16.89 21.91
C ASN A 307 -32.57 16.11 22.30
N ASP A 308 -32.09 16.10 23.53
CA ASP A 308 -31.98 17.10 24.58
C ASP A 308 -31.02 16.45 25.58
N LYS A 309 -30.38 17.25 26.42
CA LYS A 309 -29.43 16.83 27.46
C LYS A 309 -30.03 15.80 28.42
N ARG A 310 -29.23 14.85 28.92
CA ARG A 310 -29.22 14.56 30.37
C ARG A 310 -28.04 13.73 30.85
N GLU A 311 -27.30 14.33 31.78
CA GLU A 311 -26.51 13.66 32.81
C GLU A 311 -27.40 12.78 33.70
N GLY A 312 -26.82 11.74 34.31
CA GLY A 312 -27.48 10.93 35.32
C GLY A 312 -26.55 9.91 35.95
N THR A 313 -25.82 10.33 36.98
CA THR A 313 -25.21 9.49 38.01
C THR A 313 -26.30 8.81 38.87
N GLY A 314 -26.11 7.56 39.30
CA GLY A 314 -26.90 7.01 40.41
C GLY A 314 -27.09 5.49 40.50
N LYS A 315 -26.27 4.87 41.36
CA LYS A 315 -26.60 3.87 42.40
C LYS A 315 -27.47 2.63 42.09
N SER A 316 -26.79 1.48 42.21
CA SER A 316 -27.14 0.29 43.01
C SER A 316 -28.60 0.01 43.35
N ASP A 317 -29.09 -1.16 42.93
CA ASP A 317 -29.79 -2.06 43.85
C ASP A 317 -29.77 -3.53 43.43
N LYS A 318 -29.78 -4.36 44.47
CA LYS A 318 -29.63 -5.81 44.51
C LYS A 318 -30.70 -6.55 43.69
N ARG A 319 -30.30 -7.60 42.95
CA ARG A 319 -31.24 -8.66 42.53
C ARG A 319 -30.65 -10.05 42.74
N ALA A 320 -31.47 -10.89 43.36
CA ALA A 320 -31.23 -12.25 43.82
C ALA A 320 -30.96 -13.27 42.68
N PRO A 321 -30.38 -14.44 42.98
CA PRO A 321 -30.02 -15.44 41.97
C PRO A 321 -31.22 -16.32 41.58
N PRO A 322 -31.30 -16.82 40.33
CA PRO A 322 -32.24 -17.87 40.00
C PRO A 322 -31.72 -19.23 40.46
N LYS A 323 -32.67 -20.02 40.98
CA LYS A 323 -32.53 -21.36 41.54
C LYS A 323 -32.18 -22.40 40.48
N ASN A 324 -31.39 -23.39 40.91
CA ASN A 324 -31.25 -24.70 40.29
C ASN A 324 -32.61 -25.44 40.22
N GLY A 325 -32.81 -26.20 39.13
CA GLY A 325 -33.92 -27.13 38.94
C GLY A 325 -33.67 -28.02 37.73
N GLU A 326 -33.72 -29.33 37.96
CA GLU A 326 -33.19 -30.45 37.18
C GLU A 326 -34.03 -30.90 35.95
N ARG A 327 -33.48 -31.93 35.28
CA ARG A 327 -34.04 -32.85 34.28
C ARG A 327 -33.90 -32.37 32.83
N GLY A 328 -33.06 -32.94 31.98
CA GLY A 328 -32.79 -34.37 31.79
C GLY A 328 -33.70 -34.89 30.68
N LYS A 329 -33.14 -35.02 29.47
CA LYS A 329 -33.63 -35.92 28.42
C LYS A 329 -32.55 -36.08 27.33
N GLU A 330 -32.13 -37.33 27.19
CA GLU A 330 -31.28 -37.88 26.15
C GLU A 330 -31.73 -37.43 24.75
N ARG A 331 -30.76 -37.06 23.90
CA ARG A 331 -30.98 -37.01 22.46
C ARG A 331 -30.24 -38.18 21.83
N GLU A 332 -31.03 -39.08 21.28
CA GLU A 332 -30.64 -40.20 20.44
C GLU A 332 -29.81 -39.74 19.23
N LYS A 333 -28.89 -40.63 18.85
CA LYS A 333 -28.07 -40.59 17.66
C LYS A 333 -28.94 -40.60 16.40
N SER A 334 -28.75 -39.64 15.52
CA SER A 334 -29.23 -39.71 14.13
C SER A 334 -28.18 -40.38 13.24
N GLU A 335 -28.54 -41.53 12.68
CA GLU A 335 -27.82 -42.24 11.61
C GLU A 335 -27.90 -41.51 10.25
N PRO A 336 -26.98 -41.77 9.31
CA PRO A 336 -26.95 -41.11 8.01
C PRO A 336 -27.91 -41.77 6.99
N PRO A 337 -28.46 -41.02 6.02
CA PRO A 337 -29.34 -41.62 5.02
C PRO A 337 -28.55 -42.44 4.00
N LYS A 338 -28.98 -43.69 3.84
CA LYS A 338 -28.57 -44.62 2.78
C LYS A 338 -29.09 -44.18 1.42
N SER A 339 -28.24 -44.44 0.43
CA SER A 339 -28.43 -44.39 -1.01
C SER A 339 -29.76 -45.02 -1.49
N GLY A 340 -30.53 -44.25 -2.26
CA GLY A 340 -31.68 -44.69 -3.01
C GLY A 340 -31.43 -44.56 -4.51
N GLU A 341 -31.26 -45.72 -5.14
CA GLU A 341 -31.17 -46.01 -6.56
C GLU A 341 -32.44 -45.56 -7.33
N ARG A 342 -32.29 -44.80 -8.42
CA ARG A 342 -33.33 -44.68 -9.45
C ARG A 342 -32.75 -44.72 -10.88
N VAL A 343 -33.30 -45.68 -11.61
CA VAL A 343 -33.14 -46.12 -13.01
C VAL A 343 -33.71 -45.06 -14.00
N PRO A 344 -33.28 -45.05 -15.29
CA PRO A 344 -33.32 -43.88 -16.16
C PRO A 344 -34.57 -43.81 -17.05
N PRO A 345 -34.89 -42.65 -17.66
CA PRO A 345 -35.93 -42.58 -18.67
C PRO A 345 -35.42 -42.96 -20.06
N LYS A 346 -36.15 -43.90 -20.68
CA LYS A 346 -36.06 -44.30 -22.10
C LYS A 346 -36.97 -43.42 -22.98
N SER A 347 -36.38 -42.92 -24.07
CA SER A 347 -36.87 -42.83 -25.46
C SER A 347 -38.27 -42.29 -25.81
N GLY A 348 -38.28 -41.29 -26.70
CA GLY A 348 -39.32 -40.97 -27.70
C GLY A 348 -38.88 -39.75 -28.51
N GLU A 349 -38.07 -39.90 -29.57
CA GLU A 349 -38.40 -40.13 -31.00
C GLU A 349 -39.08 -38.94 -31.75
N ARG A 350 -38.57 -38.70 -32.98
CA ARG A 350 -38.86 -37.67 -34.02
C ARG A 350 -38.10 -36.35 -33.90
N GLY A 351 -37.29 -35.89 -34.85
CA GLY A 351 -36.92 -36.40 -36.18
C GLY A 351 -36.50 -35.23 -37.11
N LYS A 352 -35.44 -35.48 -37.91
CA LYS A 352 -34.98 -34.75 -39.12
C LYS A 352 -34.25 -33.41 -38.87
N GLU A 353 -33.13 -33.05 -39.50
CA GLU A 353 -32.59 -33.45 -40.80
C GLU A 353 -31.06 -33.25 -40.89
N ARG A 354 -30.46 -33.96 -41.85
CA ARG A 354 -29.02 -34.15 -42.12
C ARG A 354 -28.35 -32.88 -42.67
N GLU A 355 -27.07 -32.69 -42.36
CA GLU A 355 -26.07 -32.51 -43.42
C GLU A 355 -24.69 -33.08 -43.03
N LYS A 356 -24.06 -33.75 -43.99
CA LYS A 356 -22.91 -34.64 -43.85
C LYS A 356 -21.60 -33.86 -44.03
N ARG A 357 -20.60 -34.08 -43.17
CA ARG A 357 -19.18 -34.09 -43.59
C ARG A 357 -18.40 -35.21 -42.90
N VAL A 358 -17.58 -35.85 -43.73
CA VAL A 358 -16.81 -37.10 -43.55
C VAL A 358 -15.57 -36.87 -42.67
N PRO A 359 -15.15 -37.83 -41.83
CA PRO A 359 -13.79 -37.87 -41.30
C PRO A 359 -12.94 -38.92 -42.02
N THR A 360 -11.85 -38.48 -42.65
CA THR A 360 -10.80 -39.38 -43.15
C THR A 360 -9.82 -39.71 -42.02
N LYS A 361 -9.76 -41.00 -41.67
CA LYS A 361 -8.64 -41.64 -40.97
C LYS A 361 -7.52 -41.95 -41.96
N SER A 362 -6.28 -41.67 -41.57
CA SER A 362 -5.03 -42.41 -41.84
C SER A 362 -3.88 -41.42 -41.62
N GLY A 363 -2.77 -41.71 -40.96
CA GLY A 363 -2.19 -42.96 -40.51
C GLY A 363 -0.83 -42.65 -39.87
N GLU A 364 -0.23 -43.69 -39.34
CA GLU A 364 1.07 -43.75 -38.68
C GLU A 364 2.21 -42.96 -39.36
N ARG A 365 3.10 -42.38 -38.54
CA ARG A 365 4.51 -42.83 -38.49
C ARG A 365 5.28 -42.11 -37.38
N ARG A 366 5.75 -42.91 -36.42
CA ARG A 366 6.91 -42.63 -35.58
C ARG A 366 8.12 -42.32 -36.46
N LYS A 367 8.88 -41.28 -36.11
CA LYS A 367 10.33 -41.23 -36.37
C LYS A 367 11.03 -40.73 -35.10
N GLU A 368 11.87 -41.61 -34.58
CA GLU A 368 12.88 -41.34 -33.56
C GLU A 368 13.78 -40.19 -34.01
N ARG A 369 14.07 -39.26 -33.08
CA ARG A 369 15.11 -38.26 -33.27
C ARG A 369 16.43 -38.86 -32.83
N GLU A 370 17.28 -39.16 -33.80
CA GLU A 370 18.70 -39.42 -33.59
C GLU A 370 19.44 -38.15 -33.18
N LYS A 371 20.44 -38.34 -32.31
CA LYS A 371 21.38 -37.31 -31.82
C LYS A 371 22.25 -36.80 -32.98
N PRO A 372 22.58 -35.50 -33.05
CA PRO A 372 23.65 -35.03 -33.90
C PRO A 372 25.01 -35.18 -33.21
N GLU A 373 25.92 -35.85 -33.90
CA GLU A 373 27.37 -35.86 -33.63
C GLU A 373 28.02 -34.50 -33.94
N PRO A 374 29.18 -34.19 -33.34
CA PRO A 374 29.86 -32.91 -33.49
C PRO A 374 30.69 -32.85 -34.79
N PRO A 375 30.80 -31.69 -35.46
CA PRO A 375 31.67 -31.57 -36.62
C PRO A 375 33.13 -31.44 -36.19
N LYS A 376 33.97 -32.36 -36.71
CA LYS A 376 35.43 -32.26 -36.74
C LYS A 376 35.87 -31.31 -37.86
N GLY A 377 36.82 -30.44 -37.52
CA GLY A 377 38.00 -30.10 -38.33
C GLY A 377 37.79 -29.34 -39.64
N ALA A 378 38.15 -28.06 -39.63
CA ALA A 378 38.74 -27.41 -40.81
C ALA A 378 39.82 -26.42 -40.36
N GLU A 379 41.07 -26.79 -40.66
CA GLU A 379 42.21 -25.88 -40.71
C GLU A 379 41.92 -24.69 -41.61
N ARG A 380 42.31 -23.47 -41.18
CA ARG A 380 42.82 -22.46 -42.11
C ARG A 380 43.57 -21.32 -41.43
N ALA A 381 44.81 -21.19 -41.90
CA ALA A 381 45.55 -19.98 -42.25
C ALA A 381 45.77 -18.88 -41.20
N THR A 382 47.06 -18.72 -40.91
CA THR A 382 47.70 -17.54 -40.32
C THR A 382 47.48 -16.26 -41.16
N PRO A 383 47.26 -15.10 -40.52
CA PRO A 383 47.46 -13.81 -41.18
C PRO A 383 48.85 -13.25 -40.90
N ARG A 384 49.49 -12.83 -41.99
CA ARG A 384 50.78 -12.14 -42.10
C ARG A 384 50.82 -10.85 -41.28
N LYS A 385 52.01 -10.59 -40.73
CA LYS A 385 52.50 -9.25 -40.39
C LYS A 385 52.77 -8.50 -41.70
N ASP A 386 52.35 -7.24 -41.78
CA ASP A 386 53.06 -6.23 -42.55
C ASP A 386 52.90 -4.85 -41.89
N ASP A 387 54.01 -4.14 -41.99
CA ASP A 387 54.39 -2.87 -41.38
C ASP A 387 53.80 -1.64 -42.08
N ARG A 388 54.01 -0.50 -41.40
CA ARG A 388 54.16 0.89 -41.90
C ARG A 388 52.90 1.73 -42.16
N GLY A 389 52.85 2.84 -41.43
CA GLY A 389 52.14 4.04 -41.85
C GLY A 389 52.10 5.13 -40.77
N GLU A 390 53.07 6.02 -40.81
CA GLU A 390 53.23 7.23 -39.99
C GLU A 390 51.95 8.09 -39.90
N ARG A 391 51.70 8.75 -38.75
CA ARG A 391 51.78 10.22 -38.61
C ARG A 391 51.15 10.80 -37.33
N ARG A 392 51.88 11.81 -36.83
CA ARG A 392 51.50 13.02 -36.09
C ARG A 392 51.49 12.97 -34.56
N ASP A 393 52.60 13.48 -34.04
CA ASP A 393 52.75 14.15 -32.75
C ASP A 393 51.76 15.31 -32.58
N LEU A 394 51.12 15.36 -31.41
CA LEU A 394 50.66 16.59 -30.74
C LEU A 394 50.84 16.42 -29.22
N PRO A 395 51.06 17.53 -28.48
CA PRO A 395 51.83 17.49 -27.24
C PRO A 395 51.02 17.20 -25.98
N ARG A 396 51.73 16.56 -25.05
CA ARG A 396 51.44 16.42 -23.62
C ARG A 396 51.36 17.77 -22.89
N SER A 397 50.33 17.91 -22.05
CA SER A 397 50.39 18.46 -20.67
C SER A 397 49.02 18.18 -20.00
N LYS A 398 48.88 17.14 -19.17
CA LYS A 398 49.02 17.09 -17.69
C LYS A 398 48.11 18.03 -16.89
N GLN A 399 47.13 17.42 -16.20
CA GLN A 399 46.80 17.51 -14.76
C GLN A 399 45.86 16.32 -14.47
N ASN A 400 46.34 15.21 -13.90
CA ASN A 400 46.38 14.89 -12.46
C ASN A 400 45.06 15.15 -11.73
N GLU A 401 44.15 14.17 -11.74
CA GLU A 401 43.29 13.89 -10.58
C GLU A 401 43.27 12.38 -10.33
N GLU A 402 43.52 12.05 -9.07
CA GLU A 402 43.78 10.71 -8.55
C GLU A 402 42.50 9.90 -8.49
N ILE A 403 42.53 8.71 -9.10
CA ILE A 403 41.54 7.66 -8.89
C ILE A 403 41.85 7.00 -7.55
N GLY A 404 41.16 7.43 -6.50
CA GLY A 404 41.14 6.78 -5.20
C GLY A 404 40.17 5.60 -5.16
N SER A 405 40.61 4.48 -5.74
CA SER A 405 40.02 3.15 -5.49
C SER A 405 40.44 2.64 -4.11
N SER A 406 39.49 2.38 -3.20
CA SER A 406 39.75 1.50 -2.06
C SER A 406 38.51 0.71 -1.63
N ARG A 407 38.49 -0.56 -2.07
CA ARG A 407 38.01 -1.68 -1.26
C ARG A 407 38.93 -1.86 -0.05
N ASN A 408 38.35 -2.07 1.13
CA ASN A 408 38.70 -3.08 2.16
C ASN A 408 38.16 -2.63 3.53
N THR A 409 37.23 -3.37 4.13
CA THR A 409 37.44 -4.41 5.16
C THR A 409 38.27 -3.97 6.37
N SER A 410 37.65 -4.00 7.55
CA SER A 410 38.20 -4.53 8.83
C SER A 410 37.82 -3.68 10.05
N ARG A 411 37.08 -4.31 10.96
CA ARG A 411 37.14 -4.18 12.43
C ARG A 411 38.34 -3.39 12.97
N GLN A 412 38.06 -2.49 13.92
CA GLN A 412 38.57 -2.58 15.29
C GLN A 412 37.80 -1.68 16.26
N ASP A 413 37.58 -2.24 17.45
CA ASP A 413 37.06 -1.61 18.66
C ASP A 413 37.89 -0.40 19.08
N LEU A 414 37.23 0.70 19.48
CA LEU A 414 37.71 1.59 20.54
C LEU A 414 36.50 2.19 21.28
N THR A 415 36.20 1.61 22.44
CA THR A 415 35.43 2.24 23.52
C THR A 415 36.15 3.50 24.02
N PRO A 416 35.45 4.63 24.24
CA PRO A 416 35.98 5.68 25.07
C PRO A 416 35.74 5.35 26.56
N ASP A 417 36.84 5.34 27.31
CA ASP A 417 36.86 5.31 28.78
C ASP A 417 36.08 6.50 29.35
N VAL A 418 34.88 6.23 29.88
CA VAL A 418 34.16 7.17 30.75
C VAL A 418 34.34 6.69 32.19
N LYS A 419 35.25 7.36 32.91
CA LYS A 419 35.34 7.28 34.36
C LYS A 419 34.01 7.73 34.98
N LYS A 420 33.19 6.78 35.43
CA LYS A 420 32.09 7.03 36.36
C LYS A 420 32.57 6.75 37.77
N GLU A 421 32.88 7.80 38.51
CA GLU A 421 33.02 7.74 39.96
C GLU A 421 31.67 7.41 40.61
N SER A 422 31.76 6.53 41.62
CA SER A 422 30.67 6.07 42.45
C SER A 422 30.19 7.16 43.41
N SER A 423 28.88 7.22 43.67
CA SER A 423 28.31 7.08 45.04
C SER A 423 26.87 7.57 45.09
N ARG A 424 25.92 6.65 45.23
CA ARG A 424 24.68 6.85 46.00
C ARG A 424 24.10 5.49 46.34
N LYS A 425 24.08 5.18 47.64
CA LYS A 425 23.45 3.98 48.20
C LYS A 425 21.93 4.02 47.92
N PRO A 426 21.29 2.89 47.62
CA PRO A 426 19.83 2.83 47.58
C PRO A 426 19.26 2.87 49.01
N ASP A 427 18.40 3.85 49.26
CA ASP A 427 17.57 3.92 50.46
C ASP A 427 16.61 2.73 50.50
N THR A 428 16.55 2.08 51.65
CA THR A 428 15.65 0.97 51.94
C THR A 428 14.23 1.52 52.14
N PRO A 429 13.19 0.93 51.50
CA PRO A 429 11.82 1.39 51.72
C PRO A 429 11.32 1.01 53.12
N LYS A 430 10.98 2.02 53.92
CA LYS A 430 10.29 1.88 55.21
C LYS A 430 8.93 1.22 55.00
N ARG A 431 8.72 0.06 55.66
CA ARG A 431 7.40 -0.55 55.90
C ARG A 431 6.48 0.47 56.57
N ARG A 432 5.31 0.73 55.97
CA ARG A 432 4.19 1.40 56.63
C ARG A 432 3.42 0.38 57.47
N THR A 433 3.28 0.68 58.75
CA THR A 433 2.39 0.00 59.69
C THR A 433 0.94 0.28 59.31
N LEU A 434 0.13 -0.78 59.24
CA LEU A 434 -1.34 -0.66 59.13
C LEU A 434 -1.90 -0.26 60.50
N LEU A 435 -2.64 0.85 60.51
CA LEU A 435 -3.61 1.21 61.55
C LEU A 435 -4.93 1.46 60.83
N GLY A 436 -5.97 0.72 61.22
CA GLY A 436 -7.31 0.75 60.65
C GLY A 436 -7.90 -0.64 60.54
#